data_AF-A0A4P9VIP2-F1
#
_entry.id   AF-A0A4P9VIP2-F1
#
_cell.length_a   1.000
_cell.length_b   1.000
_cell.length_c   1.000
_cell.angle_alpha   90.00
_cell.angle_beta   90.00
_cell.angle_gamma   90.00
#
_symmetry.space_group_name_H-M   'P 1'
#
loop_
_entity.id
_entity.type
_entity.pdbx_description
1 polymer ?
#
loop_
_entity_poly.entity_id
_entity_poly.type
_entity_poly.pdbx_seq_one_letter_code
_entity_poly.pdbx_strand_id
1 'polypeptide(L)'
;MSTATLSQSFNTVKRFFDDVHFPYGFQRSGFFSIRESNTLTSIGDALKALSEGSREPQSDEETNFVRVVRGEAAPSTFVEKTWMKYLNKINMEDAYTAVYFDED
;
A
#
# COMPACT_ATOMS: atom_id res chain seq x y z
N MET A 1 29.14 -5.85 1.27
CA MET A 1 28.15 -4.80 0.96
C MET A 1 26.87 -5.51 0.53
N SER A 2 25.96 -5.83 1.46
CA SER A 2 24.71 -6.52 1.11
C SER A 2 23.61 -5.47 0.90
N THR A 3 23.27 -5.17 -0.35
CA THR A 3 22.11 -4.34 -0.67
C THR A 3 20.84 -5.15 -0.44
N ALA A 4 20.00 -4.67 0.47
CA ALA A 4 18.73 -5.28 0.81
C ALA A 4 17.87 -5.42 -0.46
N THR A 5 17.56 -6.66 -0.83
CA THR A 5 16.66 -7.00 -1.94
C THR A 5 15.25 -6.56 -1.54
N LEU A 6 14.81 -5.38 -1.99
CA LEU A 6 13.37 -5.16 -2.16
C LEU A 6 12.90 -6.26 -3.12
N SER A 7 11.87 -7.00 -2.73
CA SER A 7 11.31 -8.11 -3.50
C SER A 7 11.23 -7.75 -4.99
N GLN A 8 11.94 -8.50 -5.83
CA GLN A 8 11.90 -8.37 -7.28
C GLN A 8 10.52 -8.66 -7.88
N SER A 9 9.58 -9.18 -7.09
CA SER A 9 8.22 -9.50 -7.54
C SER A 9 7.46 -8.23 -7.95
N PHE A 10 7.48 -7.19 -7.12
CA PHE A 10 6.65 -6.00 -7.29
C PHE A 10 7.31 -4.89 -8.12
N ASN A 11 7.87 -5.22 -9.29
CA ASN A 11 8.54 -4.23 -10.11
C ASN A 11 7.55 -3.20 -10.71
N THR A 12 7.90 -1.92 -10.61
CA THR A 12 7.26 -0.80 -11.31
C THR A 12 8.30 0.29 -11.57
N VAL A 13 8.10 1.06 -12.64
CA VAL A 13 8.91 2.24 -12.97
C VAL A 13 8.38 3.49 -12.26
N LYS A 14 7.10 3.49 -11.91
CA LYS A 14 6.40 4.65 -11.41
C LYS A 14 6.41 4.64 -9.88
N ARG A 15 6.82 5.77 -9.31
CA ARG A 15 6.70 6.00 -7.87
C ARG A 15 5.25 6.25 -7.50
N PHE A 16 4.86 5.72 -6.36
CA PHE A 16 3.52 5.89 -5.82
C PHE A 16 3.45 7.11 -4.92
N PHE A 17 2.45 7.94 -5.18
CA PHE A 17 2.09 9.10 -4.37
C PHE A 17 0.57 9.11 -4.22
N ASP A 18 0.11 9.45 -3.04
CA ASP A 18 -1.29 9.61 -2.72
C ASP A 18 -1.46 10.97 -2.03
N ASP A 19 -1.41 12.02 -2.83
CA ASP A 19 -1.47 13.40 -2.34
C ASP A 19 -2.87 13.78 -1.83
N VAL A 20 -3.88 12.93 -2.08
CA VAL A 20 -5.25 13.10 -1.56
C VAL A 20 -5.27 12.82 -0.07
N HIS A 21 -4.77 11.65 0.35
CA HIS A 21 -4.72 11.26 1.76
C HIS A 21 -3.43 11.71 2.48
N PHE A 22 -2.36 11.95 1.71
CA PHE A 22 -1.05 12.32 2.21
C PHE A 22 -0.48 13.51 1.41
N PRO A 23 -1.03 14.72 1.57
CA PRO A 23 -0.62 15.91 0.79
C PRO A 23 0.85 16.31 0.98
N TYR A 24 1.48 15.85 2.06
CA TYR A 24 2.91 16.06 2.34
C TYR A 24 3.77 14.81 2.13
N GLY A 25 3.17 13.73 1.61
CA GLY A 25 3.79 12.43 1.36
C GLY A 25 3.90 11.52 2.59
N PHE A 26 4.12 10.23 2.34
CA PHE A 26 4.16 9.19 3.39
C PHE A 26 5.19 9.47 4.48
N GLN A 27 6.40 9.94 4.12
CA GLN A 27 7.48 10.19 5.09
C GLN A 27 7.16 11.31 6.10
N ARG A 28 6.36 12.31 5.69
CA ARG A 28 6.00 13.45 6.55
C ARG A 28 4.67 13.25 7.27
N SER A 29 3.94 12.19 6.95
CA SER A 29 2.63 11.88 7.57
C SER A 29 2.73 11.52 9.06
N GLY A 30 3.89 11.07 9.54
CA GLY A 30 4.07 10.52 10.89
C GLY A 30 3.40 9.15 11.13
N PHE A 31 2.65 8.64 10.14
CA PHE A 31 1.91 7.37 10.26
C PHE A 31 2.76 6.15 9.86
N PHE A 32 3.69 6.37 8.93
CA PHE A 32 4.59 5.34 8.42
C PHE A 32 6.02 5.58 8.90
N SER A 33 6.71 4.50 9.24
CA SER A 33 8.16 4.51 9.38
C SER A 33 8.83 4.87 8.05
N ILE A 34 10.11 5.26 8.12
CA ILE A 34 10.91 5.56 6.92
C ILE A 34 10.92 4.36 5.95
N ARG A 35 11.04 3.13 6.49
CA ARG A 35 11.07 1.90 5.67
C ARG A 35 9.74 1.63 4.98
N GLU A 36 8.63 1.78 5.70
CA GLU A 36 7.28 1.63 5.14
C GLU A 36 7.04 2.69 4.05
N SER A 37 7.36 3.95 4.34
CA SER A 37 7.22 5.06 3.38
C SER A 37 8.01 4.83 2.10
N ASN A 38 9.26 4.37 2.22
CA ASN A 38 10.09 4.06 1.06
C ASN A 38 9.52 2.88 0.26
N THR A 39 8.93 1.90 0.94
CA THR A 39 8.31 0.73 0.29
C THR A 39 7.07 1.14 -0.48
N LEU A 40 6.15 1.90 0.14
CA LEU A 40 4.98 2.46 -0.52
C LEU A 40 5.41 3.30 -1.73
N THR A 41 6.37 4.20 -1.58
CA THR A 41 6.83 5.05 -2.69
C THR A 41 7.46 4.25 -3.83
N SER A 42 8.18 3.16 -3.53
CA SER A 42 8.95 2.41 -4.54
C SER A 42 8.10 1.39 -5.31
N ILE A 43 7.22 0.66 -4.61
CA ILE A 43 6.44 -0.45 -5.21
C ILE A 43 4.93 -0.27 -5.11
N GLY A 44 4.44 0.83 -4.51
CA GLY A 44 3.02 1.04 -4.24
C GLY A 44 2.15 1.11 -5.51
N ASP A 45 2.70 1.53 -6.65
CA ASP A 45 1.95 1.57 -7.91
C ASP A 45 1.66 0.15 -8.42
N ALA A 46 2.62 -0.78 -8.26
CA ALA A 46 2.39 -2.20 -8.53
C ALA A 46 1.38 -2.82 -7.55
N LEU A 47 1.52 -2.51 -6.24
CA LEU A 47 0.60 -3.01 -5.22
C LEU A 47 -0.84 -2.53 -5.47
N LYS A 48 -1.00 -1.25 -5.85
CA LYS A 48 -2.29 -0.68 -6.24
C LYS A 48 -2.87 -1.41 -7.44
N ALA A 49 -2.11 -1.56 -8.52
CA ALA A 49 -2.57 -2.24 -9.72
C ALA A 49 -2.99 -3.70 -9.47
N LEU A 50 -2.26 -4.42 -8.61
CA LEU A 50 -2.61 -5.78 -8.18
C LEU A 50 -3.88 -5.77 -7.31
N SER A 51 -4.01 -4.82 -6.38
CA SER A 51 -5.19 -4.70 -5.51
C SER A 51 -6.47 -4.38 -6.28
N GLU A 52 -6.38 -3.56 -7.32
CA GLU A 52 -7.48 -3.18 -8.20
C GLU A 52 -7.75 -4.21 -9.31
N GLY A 53 -6.89 -5.24 -9.44
CA GLY A 53 -6.99 -6.24 -10.51
C GLY A 53 -6.64 -5.71 -11.91
N SER A 54 -6.06 -4.51 -12.01
CA SER A 54 -5.56 -3.96 -13.28
C SER A 54 -4.30 -4.65 -13.78
N ARG A 55 -3.56 -5.30 -12.87
CA ARG A 55 -2.41 -6.16 -13.17
C ARG A 55 -2.68 -7.56 -12.62
N GLU A 56 -2.39 -8.59 -13.41
CA GLU A 56 -2.42 -9.98 -12.94
C GLU A 56 -1.15 -10.32 -12.15
N PRO A 57 -1.25 -11.13 -11.08
CA PRO A 57 -0.09 -11.58 -10.34
C PRO A 57 0.76 -12.54 -11.19
N GLN A 58 2.07 -12.34 -11.18
CA GLN A 58 3.05 -13.09 -11.98
C GLN A 58 3.96 -13.97 -11.13
N SER A 59 3.93 -13.82 -9.81
CA SER A 59 4.68 -14.64 -8.86
C SER A 59 3.79 -15.16 -7.73
N ASP A 60 4.28 -16.16 -7.00
CA ASP A 60 3.61 -16.68 -5.81
C ASP A 60 3.43 -15.60 -4.73
N GLU A 61 4.39 -14.69 -4.63
CA GLU A 61 4.35 -13.57 -3.68
C GLU A 61 3.26 -12.56 -4.06
N GLU A 62 3.13 -12.21 -5.36
CA GLU A 62 2.04 -11.37 -5.85
C GLU A 62 0.68 -12.06 -5.70
N THR A 63 0.61 -13.36 -5.95
CA THR A 63 -0.61 -14.16 -5.78
C THR A 63 -1.05 -14.17 -4.33
N ASN A 64 -0.12 -14.37 -3.39
CA ASN A 64 -0.42 -14.32 -1.96
C ASN A 64 -0.85 -12.91 -1.53
N PHE A 65 -0.19 -11.88 -2.03
CA PHE A 65 -0.58 -10.49 -1.79
C PHE A 65 -2.03 -10.22 -2.21
N VAL A 66 -2.45 -10.66 -3.41
CA VAL A 66 -3.83 -10.52 -3.88
C VAL A 66 -4.82 -11.22 -2.95
N ARG A 67 -4.48 -12.44 -2.47
CA ARG A 67 -5.31 -13.16 -1.48
C ARG A 67 -5.45 -12.40 -0.17
N VAL A 68 -4.37 -11.78 0.30
CA VAL A 68 -4.38 -10.96 1.52
C VAL A 68 -5.27 -9.74 1.35
N VAL A 69 -5.16 -9.02 0.23
CA VAL A 69 -5.99 -7.83 -0.06
C VAL A 69 -7.48 -8.19 -0.14
N ARG A 70 -7.81 -9.39 -0.64
CA ARG A 70 -9.20 -9.90 -0.69
C ARG A 70 -9.73 -10.41 0.66
N GLY A 71 -8.90 -10.44 1.70
CA GLY A 71 -9.26 -11.00 3.01
C GLY A 71 -9.27 -12.54 3.06
N GLU A 72 -8.74 -13.20 2.03
CA GLU A 72 -8.66 -14.68 1.96
C GLU A 72 -7.44 -15.23 2.72
N ALA A 73 -6.50 -14.36 3.11
CA ALA A 73 -5.31 -14.69 3.88
C ALA A 73 -4.91 -13.54 4.81
N ALA A 74 -4.21 -13.87 5.90
CA ALA A 74 -3.69 -12.85 6.82
C ALA A 74 -2.36 -12.27 6.31
N PRO A 75 -2.12 -10.95 6.49
CA PRO A 75 -0.86 -10.32 6.08
C PRO A 75 0.32 -10.86 6.90
N SER A 76 1.26 -11.49 6.22
CA SER A 76 2.42 -12.16 6.80
C SER A 76 3.71 -11.39 6.53
N THR A 77 3.87 -10.88 5.32
CA THR A 77 5.08 -10.20 4.86
C THR A 77 5.09 -8.73 5.24
N PHE A 78 6.27 -8.11 5.21
CA PHE A 78 6.40 -6.67 5.47
C PHE A 78 5.62 -5.84 4.43
N VAL A 79 5.63 -6.26 3.16
CA VAL A 79 4.92 -5.58 2.07
C VAL A 79 3.41 -5.65 2.30
N GLU A 80 2.88 -6.84 2.57
CA GLU A 80 1.47 -7.06 2.87
C GLU A 80 1.00 -6.22 4.06
N LYS A 81 1.74 -6.24 5.17
CA LYS A 81 1.41 -5.46 6.36
C LYS A 81 1.44 -3.96 6.10
N THR A 82 2.43 -3.49 5.34
CA THR A 82 2.56 -2.07 4.99
C THR A 82 1.39 -1.61 4.11
N TRP A 83 1.00 -2.41 3.12
CA TRP A 83 -0.13 -2.11 2.25
C TRP A 83 -1.47 -2.14 2.99
N MET A 84 -1.71 -3.15 3.82
CA MET A 84 -2.93 -3.22 4.64
C MET A 84 -3.01 -2.05 5.62
N LYS A 85 -1.88 -1.61 6.18
CA LYS A 85 -1.81 -0.41 7.02
C LYS A 85 -2.19 0.86 6.24
N TYR A 86 -1.75 0.97 4.98
CA TYR A 86 -2.15 2.06 4.08
C TYR A 86 -3.67 2.02 3.79
N LEU A 87 -4.21 0.86 3.38
CA LEU A 87 -5.65 0.70 3.12
C LEU A 87 -6.50 1.03 4.35
N ASN A 88 -6.12 0.55 5.53
CA ASN A 88 -6.83 0.88 6.76
C ASN A 88 -6.83 2.39 7.06
N LYS A 89 -5.74 3.09 6.76
CA LYS A 89 -5.63 4.53 7.01
C LYS A 89 -6.55 5.33 6.08
N ILE A 90 -6.54 5.04 4.78
CA ILE A 90 -7.40 5.77 3.82
C ILE A 90 -8.88 5.43 4.04
N ASN A 91 -9.20 4.17 4.33
CA ASN A 91 -10.58 3.76 4.59
C ASN A 91 -11.13 4.33 5.92
N MET A 92 -10.28 4.47 6.95
CA MET A 92 -10.67 5.16 8.20
C MET A 92 -10.90 6.65 7.98
N GLU A 93 -10.13 7.28 7.09
CA GLU A 93 -10.26 8.69 6.78
C GLU A 93 -11.49 8.98 5.93
N ASP A 94 -11.83 8.08 4.99
CA ASP A 94 -13.10 8.10 4.26
C ASP A 94 -14.29 7.94 5.21
N ALA A 95 -14.22 7.02 6.16
CA ALA A 95 -15.28 6.81 7.15
C ALA A 95 -15.42 7.99 8.13
N TYR A 96 -14.31 8.58 8.59
CA TYR A 96 -14.34 9.77 9.43
C TYR A 96 -14.93 10.94 8.64
N THR A 97 -14.41 11.23 7.45
CA THR A 97 -14.89 12.33 6.60
C THR A 97 -16.37 12.18 6.26
N ALA A 98 -16.86 10.98 5.90
CA ALA A 98 -18.27 10.76 5.63
C ALA A 98 -19.17 11.16 6.84
N VAL A 99 -18.76 10.83 8.06
CA VAL A 99 -19.51 11.17 9.28
C VAL A 99 -19.56 12.68 9.57
N TYR A 100 -18.57 13.47 9.14
CA TYR A 100 -18.50 14.91 9.43
C TYR A 100 -19.06 15.82 8.32
N PHE A 101 -19.35 15.29 7.13
CA PHE A 101 -19.88 16.07 6.00
C PHE A 101 -21.35 15.77 5.67
N ASP A 102 -22.02 14.94 6.47
CA ASP A 102 -23.46 14.60 6.33
C ASP A 102 -24.39 15.44 7.24
N GLU A 103 -23.91 16.51 7.89
CA GLU A 103 -24.75 17.46 8.65
C GLU A 103 -25.01 18.75 7.83
N ASP A 104 -26.16 18.79 7.13
CA ASP A 104 -26.80 19.99 6.56
C ASP A 104 -27.59 20.80 7.64
#